data_AF-A0A1G2PF18-F1
#
_entry.id   AF-A0A1G2PF18-F1
#
_cell.length_a   1.000
_cell.length_b   1.000
_cell.length_c   1.000
_cell.angle_alpha   90.00
_cell.angle_beta   90.00
_cell.angle_gamma   90.00
#
_symmetry.space_group_name_H-M   'P 1'
#
loop_
_entity.id
_entity.type
_entity.pdbx_description
1 polymer ?
#
loop_
_entity_poly.entity_id
_entity_poly.type
_entity_poly.pdbx_seq_one_letter_code
_entity_poly.pdbx_strand_id
1 'polypeptide(L)'
;MKLFFIFLVIVVTILEILGDILFKEWTIHNKKLLLITGVISYMIATIFWAFSIKYQNLSKAVVIFAVLTLIIGVLIGVFIYKEELTSLNIIGIILGLASIILLEI
;
A
#
# COMPACT_ATOMS: atom_id res chain seq x y z
N MET A 1 -8.90 19.89 -6.84
CA MET A 1 -8.91 19.00 -5.66
C MET A 1 -8.68 17.53 -6.00
N LYS A 2 -9.33 16.95 -7.03
CA LYS A 2 -9.19 15.51 -7.38
C LYS A 2 -7.74 15.07 -7.70
N LEU A 3 -6.98 15.89 -8.44
CA LEU A 3 -5.57 15.60 -8.77
C LEU A 3 -4.65 15.62 -7.54
N PHE A 4 -4.88 16.55 -6.60
CA PHE A 4 -4.11 16.66 -5.37
C PHE A 4 -4.38 15.47 -4.43
N PHE A 5 -5.63 15.02 -4.35
CA PHE A 5 -5.99 13.79 -3.63
C PHE A 5 -5.25 12.57 -4.17
N ILE A 6 -5.27 12.36 -5.50
CA ILE A 6 -4.57 11.24 -6.14
C ILE A 6 -3.07 11.31 -5.86
N PHE A 7 -2.48 12.50 -5.97
CA PHE A 7 -1.07 12.73 -5.63
C PHE A 7 -0.77 12.32 -4.19
N LEU A 8 -1.58 12.75 -3.22
CA LEU A 8 -1.40 12.37 -1.81
C LEU A 8 -1.49 10.85 -1.63
N VAL A 9 -2.48 10.18 -2.22
CA VAL A 9 -2.64 8.72 -2.10
C VAL A 9 -1.43 7.99 -2.69
N ILE A 10 -0.93 8.42 -3.84
CA ILE A 10 0.29 7.85 -4.44
C ILE A 10 1.49 7.98 -3.48
N VAL A 11 1.67 9.16 -2.87
CA VAL A 11 2.75 9.38 -1.89
C VAL A 11 2.58 8.48 -0.67
N VAL A 12 1.37 8.34 -0.13
CA VAL A 12 1.09 7.43 1.00
C VAL A 12 1.44 6.00 0.62
N THR A 13 0.95 5.52 -0.53
CA THR A 13 1.20 4.17 -1.01
C THR A 13 2.69 3.89 -1.17
N ILE A 14 3.45 4.81 -1.78
CA ILE A 14 4.90 4.63 -1.94
C ILE A 14 5.59 4.52 -0.58
N LEU A 15 5.26 5.40 0.37
CA LEU A 15 5.88 5.38 1.70
C LEU A 15 5.51 4.14 2.50
N GLU A 16 4.28 3.67 2.40
CA GLU A 16 3.83 2.45 3.08
C GLU A 16 4.55 1.23 2.52
N ILE A 17 4.59 1.09 1.19
CA ILE A 17 5.30 0.01 0.50
C ILE A 17 6.80 0.02 0.81
N LEU A 18 7.43 1.19 0.89
CA LEU A 18 8.82 1.29 1.35
C LEU A 18 8.96 0.79 2.80
N GLY A 19 7.99 1.11 3.66
CA GLY A 19 7.90 0.57 5.02
C GLY A 19 7.81 -0.96 5.02
N ASP A 20 6.95 -1.54 4.19
CA ASP A 20 6.77 -2.99 4.05
C ASP A 20 8.06 -3.69 3.58
N ILE A 21 8.73 -3.14 2.57
CA ILE A 21 10.04 -3.62 2.11
C ILE A 21 11.04 -3.58 3.27
N LEU A 22 11.13 -2.45 4.00
CA LEU A 22 12.06 -2.33 5.12
C LEU A 22 11.75 -3.31 6.25
N PHE A 23 10.47 -3.60 6.52
CA PHE A 23 10.08 -4.62 7.47
C PHE A 23 10.44 -6.03 6.98
N LYS A 24 10.22 -6.33 5.70
CA LYS A 24 10.64 -7.61 5.12
C LYS A 24 12.16 -7.78 5.22
N GLU A 25 12.93 -6.77 4.85
CA GLU A 25 14.40 -6.77 5.01
C GLU A 25 14.82 -6.90 6.48
N TRP A 26 14.08 -6.27 7.41
CA TRP A 26 14.33 -6.44 8.84
C TRP A 26 14.11 -7.88 9.28
N THR A 27 13.07 -8.57 8.80
CA THR A 27 12.85 -9.99 9.16
C THR A 27 13.98 -10.91 8.65
N ILE A 28 14.61 -10.57 7.53
CA ILE A 28 15.70 -11.36 6.94
C ILE A 28 17.05 -11.06 7.61
N HIS A 29 17.36 -9.78 7.84
CA HIS A 29 18.68 -9.35 8.30
C HIS A 29 18.75 -9.01 9.80
N ASN A 30 17.60 -8.94 10.49
CA ASN A 30 17.45 -8.64 11.92
C ASN A 30 18.17 -7.34 12.38
N LYS A 31 18.31 -6.36 11.48
CA LYS A 31 18.94 -5.07 11.81
C LYS A 31 17.90 -4.12 12.39
N LYS A 32 18.05 -3.73 13.65
CA LYS A 32 17.17 -2.76 14.34
C LYS A 32 16.96 -1.45 13.56
N LEU A 33 17.96 -1.00 12.80
CA LEU A 33 17.85 0.20 11.97
C LEU A 33 16.73 0.08 10.94
N LEU A 34 16.57 -1.10 10.30
CA LEU A 34 15.54 -1.34 9.28
C LEU A 34 14.13 -1.24 9.86
N LEU A 35 13.93 -1.79 11.07
CA LEU A 35 12.68 -1.66 11.82
C LEU A 35 12.36 -0.19 12.11
N ILE A 36 13.32 0.57 12.63
CA ILE A 36 13.12 1.99 12.97
C ILE A 36 12.78 2.80 11.72
N THR A 37 13.52 2.59 10.62
CA THR A 37 13.25 3.31 9.37
C THR A 37 11.91 2.92 8.75
N GLY A 38 11.50 1.65 8.86
CA GLY A 38 10.19 1.19 8.40
C GLY A 38 9.05 1.86 9.18
N VAL A 39 9.17 1.92 10.52
CA VAL A 39 8.20 2.62 11.38
C VAL A 39 8.12 4.11 11.03
N ILE A 40 9.26 4.78 10.83
CA ILE A 40 9.29 6.20 10.42
C ILE A 40 8.58 6.39 9.08
N SER A 41 8.81 5.49 8.10
CA SER A 41 8.13 5.54 6.81
C SER A 41 6.61 5.48 6.98
N TYR A 42 6.11 4.56 7.81
CA TYR A 42 4.69 4.42 8.15
C TYR A 42 4.10 5.65 8.86
N MET A 43 4.85 6.25 9.79
CA MET A 43 4.42 7.48 10.47
C MET A 43 4.26 8.63 9.48
N ILE A 44 5.22 8.79 8.57
CA ILE A 44 5.15 9.83 7.53
C ILE A 44 3.98 9.54 6.58
N ALA A 45 3.81 8.28 6.14
CA ALA A 45 2.68 7.87 5.30
C ALA A 45 1.34 8.22 5.95
N THR A 46 1.19 7.97 7.25
CA THR A 46 -0.03 8.25 8.02
C THR A 46 -0.37 9.74 8.04
N ILE A 47 0.62 10.62 8.05
CA ILE A 47 0.40 12.08 7.96
C ILE A 47 -0.22 12.43 6.60
N PHE A 48 0.37 11.96 5.50
CA PHE A 48 -0.18 12.18 4.15
C PHE A 48 -1.57 11.56 3.99
N TRP A 49 -1.81 10.41 4.61
CA TRP A 49 -3.10 9.74 4.63
C TRP A 49 -4.18 10.60 5.27
N ALA A 50 -3.90 11.15 6.47
CA ALA A 50 -4.82 12.04 7.16
C ALA A 50 -5.15 13.29 6.34
N PHE A 51 -4.19 13.83 5.58
CA PHE A 51 -4.45 14.93 4.66
C PHE A 51 -5.29 14.50 3.45
N SER A 52 -5.07 13.29 2.92
CA SER A 52 -5.81 12.78 1.76
C SER A 52 -7.32 12.68 2.02
N ILE A 53 -7.71 12.25 3.22
CA ILE A 53 -9.12 12.07 3.62
C ILE A 53 -9.87 13.40 3.67
N LYS A 54 -9.18 14.56 3.78
CA LYS A 54 -9.84 15.88 3.72
C LYS A 54 -10.44 16.19 2.33
N TYR A 55 -10.03 15.47 1.28
CA TYR A 55 -10.37 15.79 -0.10
C TYR A 55 -11.39 14.83 -0.75
N GLN A 56 -11.69 13.69 -0.13
CA GLN A 56 -12.60 12.66 -0.63
C GLN A 56 -13.30 11.90 0.51
N ASN A 57 -14.39 11.20 0.19
CA ASN A 57 -15.02 10.28 1.13
C ASN A 57 -14.02 9.21 1.57
N LEU A 58 -13.97 8.95 2.88
CA LEU A 58 -13.10 7.93 3.49
C LEU A 58 -13.24 6.57 2.78
N SER A 59 -14.47 6.18 2.45
CA SER A 59 -14.76 4.93 1.74
C SER A 59 -14.05 4.84 0.39
N LYS A 60 -14.11 5.90 -0.43
CA LYS A 60 -13.41 5.93 -1.73
C LYS A 60 -11.90 5.95 -1.56
N ALA A 61 -11.39 6.70 -0.58
CA ALA A 61 -9.95 6.79 -0.34
C ALA A 61 -9.35 5.46 0.12
N VAL A 62 -9.98 4.79 1.08
CA VAL A 62 -9.52 3.48 1.61
C VAL A 62 -9.43 2.45 0.50
N VAL A 63 -10.41 2.42 -0.39
CA VAL A 63 -10.48 1.42 -1.46
C VAL A 63 -9.38 1.63 -2.50
N ILE A 64 -9.20 2.85 -2.99
CA ILE A 64 -8.13 3.19 -3.94
C ILE A 64 -6.77 2.84 -3.33
N PHE A 65 -6.56 3.25 -2.08
CA PHE A 65 -5.33 2.99 -1.35
C PHE A 65 -5.07 1.50 -1.17
N ALA A 66 -6.04 0.75 -0.65
CA ALA A 66 -5.92 -0.68 -0.38
C ALA A 66 -5.62 -1.49 -1.64
N VAL A 67 -6.18 -1.10 -2.80
CA VAL A 67 -5.84 -1.80 -4.04
C VAL A 67 -4.48 -1.42 -4.58
N LEU A 68 -4.09 -0.14 -4.53
CA LEU A 68 -2.77 0.27 -4.96
C LEU A 68 -1.70 -0.45 -4.13
N THR A 69 -1.87 -0.53 -2.81
CA THR A 69 -0.94 -1.21 -1.91
C THR A 69 -0.96 -2.72 -2.14
N LEU A 70 -2.13 -3.33 -2.36
CA LEU A 70 -2.24 -4.74 -2.72
C LEU A 70 -1.52 -5.08 -4.03
N ILE A 71 -1.76 -4.31 -5.11
CA ILE A 71 -1.12 -4.57 -6.41
C ILE A 71 0.40 -4.42 -6.27
N ILE A 72 0.86 -3.31 -5.72
CA ILE A 72 2.30 -3.02 -5.63
C ILE A 72 2.99 -3.99 -4.67
N GLY A 73 2.36 -4.31 -3.53
CA GLY A 73 2.88 -5.28 -2.56
C GLY A 73 3.01 -6.68 -3.17
N VAL A 74 2.02 -7.13 -3.93
CA VAL A 74 2.09 -8.39 -4.68
C VAL A 74 3.22 -8.35 -5.71
N LEU A 75 3.33 -7.28 -6.51
CA LEU A 75 4.39 -7.15 -7.51
C LEU A 75 5.77 -7.22 -6.85
N ILE A 76 5.96 -6.55 -5.71
CA ILE A 76 7.21 -6.59 -4.95
C ILE A 76 7.48 -7.98 -4.40
N GLY A 77 6.49 -8.63 -3.78
CA GLY A 77 6.60 -10.00 -3.27
C GLY A 77 7.08 -10.97 -4.36
N VAL A 78 6.50 -10.88 -5.55
CA VAL A 78 6.84 -11.75 -6.68
C VAL A 78 8.18 -11.41 -7.32
N PHE A 79 8.43 -10.13 -7.64
CA PHE A 79 9.61 -9.75 -8.43
C PHE A 79 10.88 -9.58 -7.58
N ILE A 80 10.75 -9.05 -6.37
CA ILE A 80 11.89 -8.77 -5.48
C ILE A 80 12.14 -9.98 -4.57
N TYR A 81 11.08 -10.46 -3.91
CA TYR A 81 11.20 -11.54 -2.92
C TYR A 81 10.99 -12.95 -3.49
N LYS A 82 10.65 -13.06 -4.79
CA LYS A 82 10.42 -14.33 -5.49
C LYS A 82 9.39 -15.23 -4.81
N GLU A 83 8.38 -14.61 -4.20
CA GLU A 83 7.27 -15.33 -3.59
C GLU A 83 6.39 -15.99 -4.67
N GLU A 84 5.97 -17.23 -4.43
CA GLU A 84 5.11 -17.95 -5.36
C GLU A 84 3.66 -17.47 -5.26
N LEU A 85 3.05 -17.13 -6.40
CA LEU A 85 1.63 -16.83 -6.46
C LEU A 85 0.82 -18.12 -6.54
N THR A 86 0.03 -18.39 -5.50
CA THR A 86 -0.97 -19.44 -5.56
C THR A 86 -2.18 -18.98 -6.38
N SER A 87 -2.93 -19.93 -6.95
CA SER A 87 -4.18 -19.64 -7.66
C SER A 87 -5.20 -18.89 -6.78
N LEU A 88 -5.17 -19.10 -5.47
CA LEU A 88 -6.03 -18.39 -4.51
C LEU A 88 -5.62 -16.91 -4.36
N ASN A 89 -4.32 -16.60 -4.36
CA ASN A 89 -3.85 -15.21 -4.32
C ASN A 89 -4.34 -14.42 -5.53
N ILE A 90 -4.32 -15.05 -6.72
CA ILE A 90 -4.81 -14.43 -7.96
C ILE A 90 -6.31 -14.14 -7.87
N ILE A 91 -7.11 -15.09 -7.37
CA ILE A 91 -8.55 -14.88 -7.14
C ILE A 91 -8.78 -13.72 -6.15
N GLY A 92 -8.00 -13.66 -5.06
CA GLY A 92 -8.06 -12.57 -4.09
C GLY A 92 -7.78 -11.19 -4.72
N ILE A 93 -6.78 -11.10 -5.60
CA ILE A 93 -6.46 -9.85 -6.32
C ILE A 93 -7.62 -9.43 -7.24
N ILE A 94 -8.21 -10.38 -7.97
CA ILE A 94 -9.36 -10.12 -8.86
C ILE A 94 -10.57 -9.60 -8.05
N LEU A 95 -10.86 -10.22 -6.91
CA LEU A 95 -11.94 -9.77 -6.02
C LEU A 95 -11.65 -8.40 -5.42
N GLY A 96 -10.39 -8.12 -5.06
CA GLY A 96 -9.94 -6.80 -4.61
C GLY A 96 -10.19 -5.72 -5.66
N LEU A 97 -9.82 -5.99 -6.92
CA LEU A 97 -10.10 -5.09 -8.05
C LEU A 97 -11.61 -4.87 -8.25
N ALA A 98 -12.41 -5.94 -8.16
CA ALA A 98 -13.87 -5.84 -8.28
C ALA A 98 -14.49 -4.95 -7.20
N SER A 99 -13.93 -4.94 -5.98
CA SER A 99 -14.40 -4.08 -4.90
C SER A 99 -14.26 -2.58 -5.21
N ILE A 100 -13.23 -2.17 -5.97
CA ILE A 100 -13.08 -0.77 -6.42
C ILE A 100 -14.24 -0.40 -7.31
N ILE A 101 -14.51 -1.23 -8.33
CA ILE A 101 -15.54 -0.94 -9.31
C ILE A 101 -16.89 -0.76 -8.61
N LEU A 102 -17.21 -1.62 -7.65
CA LEU A 102 -18.46 -1.54 -6.89
C LEU A 102 -18.56 -0.31 -5.99
N LEU A 103 -17.45 0.18 -5.42
CA LEU A 103 -17.43 1.33 -4.50
C LEU A 103 -17.19 2.66 -5.22
N GLU A 104 -16.75 2.61 -6.48
CA GLU A 104 -16.59 3.78 -7.34
C GLU A 104 -17.92 4.22 -7.98
N ILE A 105 -18.77 3.26 -8.38
CA ILE A 105 -20.16 3.45 -8.86
C ILE A 105 -21.01 4.12 -7.77
#